data_AF-A0A922HU86-F1
#
_entry.id   AF-A0A922HU86-F1
#
_cell.length_a   1.000
_cell.length_b   1.000
_cell.length_c   1.000
_cell.angle_alpha   90.00
_cell.angle_beta   90.00
_cell.angle_gamma   90.00
#
_symmetry.space_group_name_H-M   'P 1'
#
loop_
_entity.id
_entity.type
_entity.pdbx_description
1 polymer ?
#
loop_
_entity_poly.entity_id
_entity_poly.type
_entity_poly.pdbx_seq_one_letter_code
_entity_poly.pdbx_strand_id
1 'polypeptide(L)'
;ASEPSTVSVPPPSPQAADQTPRRPKINWGKCPQLEPTERDIEAKSNILQECLRQNPPPQSESLTQEQIIQHQQSVTECALKIENWFDKKGQYKYSKAEKEIKNKNLPKDMEKVLLESHKQCSQIAQDRQQAVKNMAVVEQVQVYQGCMDAHITQNCQIQISAV
;
A
#
# COMPACT_ATOMS: atom_id res chain seq x y z
N ALA A 1 51.71 -25.75 30.26
CA ALA A 1 51.76 -24.82 29.11
C ALA A 1 51.22 -25.55 27.90
N SER A 2 50.05 -25.16 27.41
CA SER A 2 49.48 -25.63 26.14
C SER A 2 48.61 -24.50 25.59
N GLU A 3 48.85 -24.17 24.32
CA GLU A 3 48.47 -22.95 23.60
C GLU A 3 46.96 -22.83 23.29
N PRO A 4 46.46 -21.61 23.01
CA PRO A 4 45.11 -21.42 22.48
C PRO A 4 45.09 -21.57 20.94
N SER A 5 44.27 -22.50 20.44
CA SER A 5 43.99 -22.66 19.01
C SER A 5 43.27 -21.43 18.45
N THR A 6 43.91 -20.74 17.52
CA THR A 6 43.37 -19.58 16.80
C THR A 6 42.39 -20.07 15.73
N VAL A 7 41.11 -19.73 15.85
CA VAL A 7 40.12 -19.97 14.78
C VAL A 7 40.39 -18.98 13.65
N SER A 8 40.90 -19.48 12.53
CA SER A 8 41.09 -18.69 11.30
C SER A 8 39.74 -18.50 10.61
N VAL A 9 39.26 -17.26 10.54
CA VAL A 9 38.07 -16.90 9.76
C VAL A 9 38.47 -16.83 8.28
N PRO A 10 37.84 -17.58 7.36
CA PRO A 10 38.14 -17.48 5.93
C PRO A 10 37.70 -16.12 5.38
N PRO A 11 38.40 -15.59 4.35
CA PRO A 11 38.05 -14.30 3.75
C PRO A 11 36.66 -14.35 3.09
N PRO A 12 35.96 -13.20 3.00
CA PRO A 12 34.63 -13.14 2.40
C PRO A 12 34.68 -13.46 0.90
N SER A 13 33.84 -14.40 0.47
CA SER A 13 33.64 -14.75 -0.93
C SER A 13 33.15 -13.54 -1.75
N PRO A 14 33.57 -13.35 -3.01
CA PRO A 14 33.19 -12.17 -3.82
C PRO A 14 31.72 -12.15 -4.32
N GLN A 15 30.80 -12.92 -3.72
CA GLN A 15 29.45 -13.14 -4.24
C GLN A 15 28.35 -12.62 -3.28
N ALA A 16 28.50 -11.40 -2.80
CA ALA A 16 27.37 -10.60 -2.29
C ALA A 16 27.03 -9.51 -3.32
N ALA A 17 26.87 -9.91 -4.58
CA ALA A 17 26.28 -9.03 -5.59
C ALA A 17 24.78 -8.97 -5.34
N ASP A 18 24.35 -7.87 -4.72
CA ASP A 18 23.07 -7.21 -4.94
C ASP A 18 21.83 -8.13 -5.10
N GLN A 19 21.38 -8.72 -3.99
CA GLN A 19 20.06 -9.37 -3.92
C GLN A 19 18.97 -8.37 -3.54
N THR A 20 18.99 -7.15 -4.08
CA THR A 20 17.79 -6.33 -4.03
C THR A 20 16.72 -6.99 -4.91
N PRO A 21 15.52 -7.33 -4.37
CA PRO A 21 14.46 -7.90 -5.19
C PRO A 21 14.19 -6.96 -6.37
N ARG A 22 14.37 -7.46 -7.60
CA ARG A 22 14.10 -6.65 -8.80
C ARG A 22 12.63 -6.28 -8.78
N ARG A 23 12.35 -4.96 -8.82
CA ARG A 23 10.97 -4.48 -8.87
C ARG A 23 10.31 -5.01 -10.14
N PRO A 24 9.08 -5.54 -10.06
CA PRO A 24 8.37 -5.99 -11.25
C PRO A 24 8.19 -4.83 -12.22
N LYS A 25 8.23 -5.11 -13.52
CA LYS A 25 7.84 -4.13 -14.53
C LYS A 25 6.32 -4.11 -14.63
N ILE A 26 5.74 -2.93 -14.52
CA ILE A 26 4.29 -2.72 -14.59
C ILE A 26 3.98 -1.99 -15.88
N ASN A 27 3.13 -2.58 -16.71
CA ASN A 27 2.51 -1.91 -17.85
C ASN A 27 1.14 -1.39 -17.41
N TRP A 28 0.97 -0.07 -17.39
CA TRP A 28 -0.25 0.62 -16.97
C TRP A 28 -1.38 0.63 -18.03
N GLY A 29 -1.11 0.04 -19.20
CA GLY A 29 -2.07 -0.19 -20.27
C GLY A 29 -2.74 1.10 -20.75
N LYS A 30 -4.07 1.15 -20.64
CA LYS A 30 -4.89 2.29 -21.09
C LYS A 30 -4.83 3.51 -20.16
N CYS A 31 -4.19 3.39 -18.99
CA CYS A 31 -4.15 4.44 -17.98
C CYS A 31 -2.70 4.76 -17.55
N PRO A 32 -1.80 5.14 -18.49
CA PRO A 32 -0.42 5.48 -18.14
C PRO A 32 -0.32 6.64 -17.15
N GLN A 33 -1.33 7.52 -17.08
CA GLN A 33 -1.38 8.63 -16.13
C GLN A 33 -1.52 8.20 -14.67
N LEU A 34 -1.84 6.92 -14.42
CA LEU A 34 -1.91 6.35 -13.08
C LEU A 34 -0.56 5.88 -12.56
N GLU A 35 0.47 5.82 -13.42
CA GLU A 35 1.82 5.48 -13.01
C GLU A 35 2.33 6.48 -11.96
N PRO A 36 2.76 6.01 -10.78
CA PRO A 36 3.39 6.87 -9.78
C PRO A 36 4.67 7.48 -10.34
N THR A 37 4.83 8.79 -10.17
CA THR A 37 6.11 9.42 -10.45
C THR A 37 7.14 9.04 -9.39
N GLU A 38 8.44 9.25 -9.66
CA GLU A 38 9.48 9.05 -8.64
C GLU A 38 9.22 9.88 -7.39
N ARG A 39 8.70 11.11 -7.55
CA ARG A 39 8.31 11.97 -6.45
C ARG A 39 7.15 11.38 -5.63
N ASP A 40 6.16 10.76 -6.28
CA ASP A 40 5.06 10.09 -5.58
C ASP A 40 5.57 8.89 -4.77
N ILE A 41 6.48 8.11 -5.35
CA ILE A 41 7.11 6.96 -4.71
C ILE A 41 7.93 7.40 -3.49
N GLU A 42 8.75 8.44 -3.64
CA GLU A 42 9.56 9.00 -2.56
C GLU A 42 8.69 9.58 -1.44
N ALA A 43 7.69 10.40 -1.78
CA ALA A 43 6.75 10.97 -0.82
C ALA A 43 6.03 9.87 -0.02
N LYS A 44 5.56 8.82 -0.71
CA LYS A 44 4.91 7.68 -0.07
C LYS A 44 5.89 6.88 0.82
N SER A 45 7.13 6.71 0.37
CA SER A 45 8.19 6.06 1.15
C SER A 45 8.47 6.82 2.44
N ASN A 46 8.60 8.15 2.39
CA ASN A 46 8.84 9.00 3.56
C ASN A 46 7.71 8.90 4.58
N ILE A 47 6.45 8.90 4.13
CA ILE A 47 5.28 8.70 4.99
C ILE A 47 5.33 7.32 5.66
N LEU A 48 5.66 6.27 4.90
CA LEU A 48 5.75 4.92 5.43
C LEU A 48 6.88 4.79 6.47
N GLN A 49 8.05 5.36 6.21
CA GLN A 49 9.17 5.35 7.16
C GLN A 49 8.81 6.07 8.46
N GLU A 50 8.14 7.22 8.38
CA GLU A 50 7.67 7.94 9.57
C GLU A 50 6.64 7.13 10.35
N CYS A 51 5.69 6.47 9.66
CA CYS A 51 4.69 5.65 10.33
C CYS A 51 5.28 4.39 10.96
N LEU A 52 6.28 3.77 10.35
CA LEU A 52 7.03 2.64 10.93
C LEU A 52 7.85 3.08 12.15
N ARG A 53 8.41 4.30 12.15
CA ARG A 53 9.12 4.88 13.30
C ARG A 53 8.18 5.15 14.48
N GLN A 54 6.98 5.67 14.20
CA GLN A 54 5.96 5.92 15.23
C GLN A 54 5.30 4.65 15.74
N ASN A 55 5.21 3.62 14.91
CA ASN A 55 4.59 2.33 15.22
C ASN A 55 5.61 1.22 14.98
N PRO A 56 6.63 1.07 15.84
CA PRO A 56 7.65 0.06 15.65
C PRO A 56 7.03 -1.35 15.67
N PRO A 57 7.57 -2.30 14.88
CA PRO A 57 7.13 -3.69 14.93
C PRO A 57 7.22 -4.27 16.35
N PRO A 58 6.36 -5.24 16.71
CA PRO A 58 6.40 -5.86 18.02
C PRO A 58 7.77 -6.53 18.26
N GLN A 59 8.36 -6.29 19.43
CA GLN A 59 9.62 -6.92 19.83
C GLN A 59 9.31 -8.26 20.51
N SER A 60 9.12 -9.31 19.70
CA SER A 60 8.89 -10.68 20.15
C SER A 60 9.73 -11.65 19.33
N GLU A 61 10.26 -12.71 19.96
CA GLU A 61 10.99 -13.78 19.26
C GLU A 61 10.09 -14.57 18.31
N SER A 62 8.77 -14.59 18.57
CA SER A 62 7.76 -15.13 17.65
C SER A 62 6.59 -14.15 17.51
N LEU A 63 6.23 -13.84 16.26
CA LEU A 63 5.11 -12.96 15.94
C LEU A 63 3.89 -13.81 15.59
N THR A 64 2.76 -13.50 16.20
CA THR A 64 1.48 -14.09 15.80
C THR A 64 0.90 -13.35 14.60
N GLN A 65 0.06 -14.02 13.82
CA GLN A 65 -0.65 -13.41 12.69
C GLN A 65 -1.49 -12.19 13.15
N GLU A 66 -2.11 -12.29 14.32
CA GLU A 66 -2.88 -11.20 14.93
C GLU A 66 -2.01 -9.96 15.18
N GLN A 67 -0.81 -10.14 15.75
CA GLN A 67 0.14 -9.04 15.99
C GLN A 67 0.61 -8.40 14.68
N ILE A 68 0.83 -9.20 13.63
CA ILE A 68 1.20 -8.70 12.31
C ILE A 68 0.07 -7.85 11.72
N ILE A 69 -1.18 -8.34 11.78
CA ILE A 69 -2.35 -7.61 11.26
C ILE A 69 -2.55 -6.31 12.03
N GLN A 70 -2.47 -6.33 13.36
CA GLN A 70 -2.62 -5.13 14.19
C GLN A 70 -1.55 -4.09 13.90
N HIS A 71 -0.30 -4.51 13.71
CA HIS A 71 0.79 -3.62 13.33
C HIS A 71 0.56 -3.01 11.93
N GLN A 72 0.19 -3.83 10.95
CA GLN A 72 -0.15 -3.37 9.60
C GLN A 72 -1.30 -2.37 9.59
N GLN A 73 -2.34 -2.61 10.39
CA GLN A 73 -3.47 -1.69 10.57
C GLN A 73 -3.00 -0.36 11.17
N SER A 74 -2.15 -0.40 12.20
CA SER A 74 -1.62 0.81 12.86
C SER A 74 -0.77 1.66 11.91
N VAL A 75 0.12 1.03 11.13
CA VAL A 75 0.94 1.72 10.12
C VAL A 75 0.07 2.30 9.00
N THR A 76 -0.93 1.56 8.54
CA THR A 76 -1.88 2.01 7.51
C THR A 76 -2.71 3.20 8.00
N GLU A 77 -3.25 3.13 9.22
CA GLU A 77 -4.02 4.23 9.80
C GLU A 77 -3.16 5.50 9.96
N CYS A 78 -1.92 5.36 10.40
CA CYS A 78 -0.97 6.46 10.47
C CYS A 78 -0.78 7.14 9.09
N ALA A 79 -0.53 6.37 8.04
CA ALA A 79 -0.31 6.91 6.70
C ALA A 79 -1.56 7.65 6.20
N LEU A 80 -2.75 7.04 6.38
CA LEU A 80 -4.02 7.63 6.01
C LEU A 80 -4.30 8.94 6.76
N LYS A 81 -3.92 9.05 8.03
CA LYS A 81 -4.02 10.28 8.83
C LYS A 81 -3.07 11.37 8.31
N ILE A 82 -1.80 11.05 8.06
CA ILE A 82 -0.81 12.01 7.54
C ILE A 82 -1.27 12.57 6.18
N GLU A 83 -1.78 11.71 5.32
CA GLU A 83 -2.31 12.10 4.01
C GLU A 83 -3.72 12.71 4.08
N ASN A 84 -4.29 12.91 5.28
CA ASN A 84 -5.58 13.55 5.51
C ASN A 84 -6.75 12.86 4.78
N TRP A 85 -6.74 11.52 4.72
CA TRP A 85 -7.79 10.70 4.11
C TRP A 85 -9.05 10.55 4.97
N PHE A 86 -8.99 10.92 6.26
CA PHE A 86 -10.13 10.92 7.16
C PHE A 86 -10.68 12.32 7.41
N ASP A 87 -11.99 12.45 7.55
CA ASP A 87 -12.66 13.68 7.94
C ASP A 87 -12.59 13.92 9.45
N LYS A 88 -13.20 15.02 9.92
CA LYS A 88 -13.22 15.37 11.35
C LYS A 88 -13.99 14.36 12.21
N LYS A 89 -14.79 13.49 11.61
CA LYS A 89 -15.55 12.41 12.25
C LYS A 89 -14.82 11.07 12.15
N GLY A 90 -13.60 11.05 11.62
CA GLY A 90 -12.82 9.83 11.40
C GLY A 90 -13.32 8.97 10.24
N GLN A 91 -14.20 9.49 9.37
CA GLN A 91 -14.71 8.74 8.22
C GLN A 91 -13.84 8.96 6.98
N TYR A 92 -13.73 7.94 6.13
CA TYR A 92 -12.94 8.04 4.90
C TYR A 92 -13.54 9.06 3.90
N LYS A 93 -12.68 9.91 3.34
CA LYS A 93 -13.07 10.96 2.39
C LYS A 93 -13.15 10.43 0.96
N TYR A 94 -14.25 9.77 0.61
CA TYR A 94 -14.52 9.35 -0.77
C TYR A 94 -14.46 10.53 -1.77
N SER A 95 -14.90 11.72 -1.37
CA SER A 95 -14.81 12.93 -2.20
C SER A 95 -13.37 13.37 -2.51
N LYS A 96 -12.40 13.05 -1.65
CA LYS A 96 -10.97 13.26 -1.96
C LYS A 96 -10.53 12.26 -3.04
N ALA A 97 -10.92 10.99 -2.93
CA ALA A 97 -10.57 9.96 -3.91
C ALA A 97 -11.18 10.28 -5.29
N GLU A 98 -12.42 10.76 -5.33
CA GLU A 98 -13.04 11.23 -6.58
C GLU A 98 -12.24 12.37 -7.25
N LYS A 99 -11.75 13.32 -6.44
CA LYS A 99 -10.90 14.41 -6.93
C LYS A 99 -9.56 13.90 -7.46
N GLU A 100 -8.93 12.94 -6.76
CA GLU A 100 -7.69 12.32 -7.26
C GLU A 100 -7.91 11.70 -8.64
N ILE A 101 -8.99 10.94 -8.86
CA ILE A 101 -9.32 10.35 -10.17
C ILE A 101 -9.44 11.42 -11.25
N LYS A 102 -10.18 12.50 -10.99
CA LYS A 102 -10.36 13.62 -11.93
C LYS A 102 -9.05 14.36 -12.23
N ASN A 103 -8.16 14.46 -11.25
CA ASN A 103 -6.89 15.17 -11.39
C ASN A 103 -5.83 14.36 -12.16
N LYS A 104 -6.07 13.06 -12.40
CA LYS A 104 -5.16 12.22 -13.20
C LYS A 104 -5.22 12.51 -14.70
N ASN A 105 -6.13 13.36 -15.16
CA ASN A 105 -6.26 13.73 -16.58
C ASN A 105 -6.36 12.49 -17.49
N LEU A 106 -7.20 11.54 -17.09
CA LEU A 106 -7.44 10.32 -17.85
C LEU A 106 -8.19 10.64 -19.16
N PRO A 107 -8.12 9.78 -20.18
CA PRO A 107 -9.06 9.81 -21.29
C PRO A 107 -10.51 9.86 -20.76
N LYS A 108 -11.38 10.68 -21.38
CA LYS A 108 -12.72 10.96 -20.83
C LYS A 108 -13.58 9.70 -20.64
N ASP A 109 -13.43 8.72 -21.52
CA ASP A 109 -14.05 7.40 -21.42
C ASP A 109 -13.56 6.63 -20.20
N MET A 110 -12.24 6.61 -19.97
CA MET A 110 -11.62 5.99 -18.81
C MET A 110 -11.96 6.70 -17.50
N GLU A 111 -11.94 8.03 -17.47
CA GLU A 111 -12.35 8.81 -16.30
C GLU A 111 -13.80 8.48 -15.92
N LYS A 112 -14.71 8.45 -16.89
CA LYS A 112 -16.11 8.10 -16.65
C LYS A 112 -16.25 6.70 -16.04
N VAL A 113 -15.55 5.71 -16.58
CA VAL A 113 -15.57 4.33 -16.08
C VAL A 113 -15.02 4.26 -14.65
N LEU A 114 -13.88 4.89 -14.36
CA LEU A 114 -13.31 4.85 -13.02
C LEU A 114 -14.13 5.64 -11.99
N LEU A 115 -14.81 6.72 -12.39
CA LEU A 115 -15.75 7.43 -11.53
C LEU A 115 -17.02 6.61 -11.24
N GLU A 116 -17.46 5.77 -12.17
CA GLU A 116 -18.55 4.82 -11.93
C GLU A 116 -18.11 3.71 -10.96
N SER A 117 -16.93 3.11 -11.19
CA SER A 117 -16.32 2.17 -10.24
C SER A 117 -16.12 2.80 -8.85
N HIS A 118 -15.71 4.07 -8.77
CA HIS A 118 -15.59 4.79 -7.51
C HIS A 118 -16.90 4.81 -6.73
N LYS A 119 -18.03 5.14 -7.37
CA LYS A 119 -19.35 5.15 -6.73
C LYS A 119 -19.75 3.77 -6.25
N GLN A 120 -19.54 2.74 -7.07
CA GLN A 120 -19.84 1.36 -6.72
C GLN A 120 -19.00 0.89 -5.52
N CYS A 121 -17.69 1.09 -5.57
CA CYS A 121 -16.78 0.70 -4.49
C CYS A 121 -17.02 1.47 -3.20
N SER A 122 -17.38 2.76 -3.28
CA SER A 122 -17.74 3.54 -2.08
C SER A 122 -19.00 2.99 -1.43
N GLN A 123 -20.01 2.62 -2.23
CA GLN A 123 -21.24 2.03 -1.71
C GLN A 123 -20.97 0.67 -1.07
N ILE A 124 -20.19 -0.20 -1.73
CA ILE A 124 -19.79 -1.52 -1.20
C ILE A 124 -19.09 -1.37 0.16
N ALA A 125 -18.16 -0.44 0.28
CA ALA A 125 -17.45 -0.20 1.53
C ALA A 125 -18.36 0.35 2.64
N GLN A 126 -19.33 1.20 2.30
CA GLN A 126 -20.33 1.71 3.24
C GLN A 126 -21.31 0.61 3.69
N ASP A 127 -21.83 -0.19 2.76
CA ASP A 127 -22.74 -1.30 3.06
C ASP A 127 -22.04 -2.34 3.95
N ARG A 128 -20.76 -2.62 3.67
CA ARG A 128 -19.96 -3.54 4.50
C ARG A 128 -19.76 -3.02 5.92
N GLN A 129 -19.50 -1.72 6.07
CA GLN A 129 -19.37 -1.07 7.38
C GLN A 129 -20.68 -1.15 8.19
N GLN A 130 -21.83 -1.10 7.53
CA GLN A 130 -23.14 -1.24 8.19
C GLN A 130 -23.45 -2.70 8.56
N ALA A 131 -23.04 -3.66 7.72
CA ALA A 131 -23.30 -5.08 7.92
C ALA A 131 -22.39 -5.73 8.98
N VAL A 132 -21.16 -5.24 9.13
CA VAL A 132 -20.17 -5.79 10.06
C VAL A 132 -20.08 -4.95 11.32
N LYS A 133 -20.50 -5.52 12.46
CA LYS A 133 -20.35 -4.86 13.77
C LYS A 133 -18.88 -4.61 14.07
N ASN A 134 -18.57 -3.41 14.56
CA ASN A 134 -17.24 -2.98 15.00
C ASN A 134 -16.15 -3.08 13.91
N MET A 135 -16.52 -2.97 12.63
CA MET A 135 -15.56 -2.90 11.53
C MET A 135 -14.61 -1.71 11.74
N ALA A 136 -13.30 -1.97 11.68
CA ALA A 136 -12.33 -0.91 11.80
C ALA A 136 -12.34 -0.02 10.55
N VAL A 137 -12.06 1.28 10.70
CA VAL A 137 -12.04 2.20 9.55
C VAL A 137 -11.01 1.79 8.50
N VAL A 138 -9.87 1.22 8.92
CA VAL A 138 -8.84 0.71 8.00
C VAL A 138 -9.37 -0.45 7.16
N GLU A 139 -10.16 -1.35 7.75
CA GLU A 139 -10.77 -2.46 7.01
C GLU A 139 -11.76 -1.93 5.96
N GLN A 140 -12.54 -0.89 6.30
CA GLN A 140 -13.44 -0.24 5.34
C GLN A 140 -12.65 0.32 4.16
N VAL A 141 -11.53 1.00 4.43
CA VAL A 141 -10.65 1.53 3.39
C VAL A 141 -10.06 0.42 2.54
N GLN A 142 -9.64 -0.70 3.13
CA GLN A 142 -9.13 -1.86 2.40
C GLN A 142 -10.18 -2.47 1.47
N VAL A 143 -11.45 -2.55 1.89
CA VAL A 143 -12.55 -2.99 1.01
C VAL A 143 -12.71 -2.05 -0.18
N TYR A 144 -12.71 -0.74 0.07
CA TYR A 144 -12.78 0.25 -1.00
C TYR A 144 -11.59 0.16 -1.96
N GLN A 145 -10.37 0.13 -1.43
CA GLN A 145 -9.13 0.08 -2.21
C GLN A 145 -9.04 -1.21 -3.03
N GLY A 146 -9.31 -2.37 -2.44
CA GLY A 146 -9.30 -3.64 -3.17
C GLY A 146 -10.34 -3.68 -4.30
N CYS A 147 -11.53 -3.10 -4.07
CA CYS A 147 -12.54 -2.95 -5.13
C CYS A 147 -12.05 -2.03 -6.26
N MET A 148 -11.47 -0.88 -5.92
CA MET A 148 -10.92 0.04 -6.92
C MET A 148 -9.75 -0.57 -7.68
N ASP A 149 -8.83 -1.25 -7.01
CA ASP A 149 -7.66 -1.89 -7.62
C ASP A 149 -8.08 -2.96 -8.62
N ALA A 150 -9.12 -3.74 -8.31
CA ALA A 150 -9.70 -4.71 -9.24
C ALA A 150 -10.26 -4.03 -10.50
N HIS A 151 -11.06 -2.96 -10.34
CA HIS A 151 -11.60 -2.21 -11.46
C HIS A 151 -10.53 -1.49 -12.28
N ILE A 152 -9.54 -0.88 -11.63
CA ILE A 152 -8.42 -0.21 -12.29
C ILE A 152 -7.62 -1.23 -13.09
N THR A 153 -7.24 -2.35 -12.48
CA THR A 153 -6.49 -3.41 -13.17
C THR A 153 -7.22 -3.91 -14.41
N GLN A 154 -8.53 -4.20 -14.29
CA GLN A 154 -9.35 -4.70 -15.39
C GLN A 154 -9.55 -3.65 -16.50
N ASN A 155 -9.98 -2.44 -16.15
CA ASN A 155 -10.34 -1.42 -17.14
C ASN A 155 -9.11 -0.79 -17.80
N CYS A 156 -8.03 -0.59 -17.03
CA CYS A 156 -6.77 -0.09 -17.54
C CYS A 156 -5.92 -1.18 -18.21
N GLN A 157 -6.29 -2.47 -18.07
CA GLN A 157 -5.55 -3.60 -18.64
C GLN A 157 -4.10 -3.66 -18.14
N ILE A 158 -3.93 -3.47 -16.82
CA ILE A 158 -2.61 -3.47 -16.20
C ILE A 158 -2.00 -4.87 -16.28
N GLN A 159 -0.73 -4.95 -16.67
CA GLN A 159 0.03 -6.20 -16.73
C GLN A 159 1.29 -6.09 -15.88
N ILE A 160 1.53 -7.12 -15.07
CA ILE A 160 2.72 -7.23 -14.22
C ILE A 160 3.60 -8.32 -14.83
N SER A 161 4.85 -7.98 -15.14
CA SER A 161 5.84 -8.93 -15.66
C SER A 161 6.96 -9.12 -14.66
N ALA A 162 7.33 -10.38 -14.41
CA ALA A 162 8.55 -10.72 -13.71
C ALA A 162 9.76 -10.30 -14.57
N VAL A 163 10.81 -9.81 -13.92
CA VAL A 163 12.10 -9.42 -14.53
C VAL A 163 13.18 -10.43 -14.21
#